data_AF-A0A662VSI3-F1
#
_entry.id   AF-A0A662VSI3-F1
#
_cell.length_a   1.000
_cell.length_b   1.000
_cell.length_c   1.000
_cell.angle_alpha   90.00
_cell.angle_beta   90.00
_cell.angle_gamma   90.00
#
_symmetry.space_group_name_H-M   'P 1'
#
loop_
_entity.id
_entity.type
_entity.pdbx_description
1 polymer ?
#
loop_
_entity_poly.entity_id
_entity_poly.type
_entity_poly.pdbx_seq_one_letter_code
_entity_poly.pdbx_strand_id
1 'polypeptide(L)'
;MSLNKPKIAIVGLGDTGGRIAGRIAEYGDVYIVNYDDWFKDYFKGYLFFKPERLDELIKVLLNYEQTMIVVGLGEDIVDSINSFLNNLEKLTVFAVKPFRAEKKKVKRAEKQLKLIGECVTWDLNVLLETMPNAPIGTAIDAFDDEITKEIKKYVKLG
;
A
#
# COMPACT_ATOMS: atom_id res chain seq x y z
N MET A 1 11.73 1.84 31.35
CA MET A 1 12.48 2.51 30.27
C MET A 1 11.65 2.41 29.00
N SER A 2 11.12 3.52 28.51
CA SER A 2 10.45 3.57 27.20
C SER A 2 11.55 3.50 26.14
N LEU A 3 11.70 2.34 25.48
CA LEU A 3 12.47 2.27 24.24
C LEU A 3 11.72 3.14 23.24
N ASN A 4 12.37 4.19 22.70
CA ASN A 4 11.80 4.99 21.61
C ASN A 4 11.45 4.03 20.48
N LYS A 5 10.17 3.73 20.32
CA LYS A 5 9.67 2.93 19.20
C LYS A 5 10.02 3.66 17.90
N PRO A 6 10.44 2.97 16.83
CA PRO A 6 10.53 3.60 15.53
C PRO A 6 9.15 4.16 15.17
N LYS A 7 9.11 5.42 14.70
CA LYS A 7 7.86 6.19 14.63
C LYS A 7 6.86 5.59 13.65
N ILE A 8 7.32 5.17 12.47
CA ILE A 8 6.43 4.83 11.35
C ILE A 8 6.95 3.62 10.58
N ALA A 9 6.08 2.63 10.39
CA ALA A 9 6.26 1.57 9.40
C ALA A 9 5.35 1.82 8.19
N ILE A 10 5.86 1.53 7.00
CA ILE A 10 5.14 1.69 5.73
C ILE A 10 5.11 0.33 5.04
N VAL A 11 3.92 -0.21 4.82
CA VAL A 11 3.71 -1.52 4.23
C VAL A 11 3.11 -1.35 2.83
N GLY A 12 3.84 -1.74 1.79
CA GLY A 12 3.33 -1.81 0.42
C GLY A 12 2.83 -3.21 0.09
N LEU A 13 1.54 -3.36 -0.21
CA LEU A 13 0.94 -4.63 -0.62
C LEU A 13 0.77 -4.68 -2.15
N GLY A 14 1.41 -5.67 -2.78
CA GLY A 14 1.41 -5.85 -4.24
C GLY A 14 2.19 -4.76 -4.97
N ASP A 15 2.03 -4.69 -6.29
CA ASP A 15 2.86 -3.84 -7.15
C ASP A 15 2.65 -2.34 -6.89
N THR A 16 1.39 -1.89 -6.98
CA THR A 16 1.03 -0.48 -6.73
C THR A 16 1.39 -0.06 -5.31
N GLY A 17 1.06 -0.90 -4.32
CA GLY A 17 1.39 -0.65 -2.92
C GLY A 17 2.89 -0.51 -2.71
N GLY A 18 3.68 -1.41 -3.30
CA GLY A 18 5.13 -1.36 -3.20
C GLY A 18 5.77 -0.14 -3.85
N ARG A 19 5.34 0.22 -5.07
CA ARG A 19 5.86 1.42 -5.75
C ARG A 19 5.61 2.70 -4.96
N ILE A 20 4.39 2.90 -4.47
CA ILE A 20 4.04 4.09 -3.68
C ILE A 20 4.79 4.05 -2.34
N ALA A 21 4.84 2.92 -1.63
CA ALA A 21 5.59 2.77 -0.38
C ALA A 21 7.07 3.14 -0.54
N GLY A 22 7.72 2.70 -1.62
CA GLY A 22 9.11 3.06 -1.93
C GLY A 22 9.30 4.58 -2.12
N ARG A 23 8.34 5.26 -2.75
CA ARG A 23 8.39 6.73 -2.98
C ARG A 23 8.22 7.55 -1.71
N ILE A 24 7.70 6.96 -0.63
CA ILE A 24 7.56 7.59 0.70
C ILE A 24 8.53 7.01 1.74
N ALA A 25 9.58 6.31 1.31
CA ALA A 25 10.56 5.67 2.20
C ALA A 25 11.31 6.64 3.13
N GLU A 26 11.41 7.92 2.78
CA GLU A 26 12.04 8.94 3.63
C GLU A 26 11.29 9.17 4.97
N TYR A 27 10.05 8.66 5.10
CA TYR A 27 9.20 8.88 6.26
C TYR A 27 9.12 7.71 7.25
N GLY A 28 9.70 6.56 6.92
CA GLY A 28 9.61 5.38 7.78
C GLY A 28 10.24 4.14 7.18
N ASP A 29 10.27 3.06 7.97
CA ASP A 29 10.80 1.79 7.51
C ASP A 29 9.80 1.12 6.56
N VAL A 30 10.27 0.76 5.36
CA VAL A 30 9.42 0.23 4.28
C VAL A 30 9.50 -1.30 4.21
N TYR A 31 8.32 -1.91 4.22
CA TYR A 31 8.08 -3.34 4.12
C TYR A 31 7.24 -3.62 2.88
N ILE A 32 7.76 -4.42 1.95
CA ILE A 32 7.04 -4.78 0.72
C ILE A 32 6.55 -6.21 0.84
N VAL A 33 5.25 -6.43 0.66
CA VAL A 33 4.67 -7.77 0.57
C VAL A 33 4.24 -8.01 -0.86
N ASN A 34 4.84 -9.01 -1.51
CA ASN A 34 4.51 -9.37 -2.89
C ASN A 34 4.78 -10.86 -3.15
N TYR A 35 3.99 -11.50 -4.03
CA TYR A 35 4.22 -12.88 -4.48
C TYR A 35 5.42 -12.99 -5.42
N ASP A 36 5.77 -11.91 -6.11
CA ASP A 36 6.73 -11.95 -7.21
C ASP A 36 8.17 -11.68 -6.76
N ASP A 37 9.06 -12.65 -6.98
CA ASP A 37 10.49 -12.50 -6.64
C ASP A 37 11.21 -11.48 -7.51
N TRP A 38 10.81 -11.32 -8.77
CA TRP A 38 11.41 -10.33 -9.67
C TRP A 38 11.23 -8.90 -9.13
N PHE A 39 10.17 -8.66 -8.36
CA PHE A 39 9.89 -7.38 -7.72
C PHE A 39 10.95 -7.03 -6.67
N LYS A 40 11.61 -8.02 -6.07
CA LYS A 40 12.68 -7.81 -5.09
C LYS A 40 13.88 -7.06 -5.69
N ASP A 41 14.20 -7.32 -6.96
CA ASP A 41 15.30 -6.65 -7.63
C ASP A 41 15.00 -5.17 -7.94
N TYR A 42 13.72 -4.83 -8.09
CA TYR A 42 13.27 -3.44 -8.22
C TYR A 42 13.41 -2.67 -6.89
N PHE A 43 13.19 -3.35 -5.76
CA PHE A 43 13.23 -2.78 -4.41
C PHE A 43 14.52 -3.12 -3.64
N LYS A 44 15.68 -3.13 -4.32
CA LYS A 44 16.98 -3.36 -3.64
C LYS A 44 17.17 -2.36 -2.49
N GLY A 45 17.27 -2.88 -1.27
CA GLY A 45 17.42 -2.09 -0.03
C GLY A 45 16.18 -2.05 0.86
N TYR A 46 15.02 -2.55 0.40
CA TYR A 46 13.80 -2.65 1.20
C TYR A 46 13.58 -4.05 1.78
N LEU A 47 12.82 -4.13 2.89
CA LEU A 47 12.50 -5.40 3.53
C LEU A 47 11.34 -6.08 2.79
N PHE A 48 11.65 -7.17 2.10
CA PHE A 48 10.69 -7.91 1.29
C PHE A 48 10.14 -9.13 2.03
N PHE A 49 8.81 -9.27 2.01
CA PHE A 49 8.07 -10.38 2.61
C PHE A 49 7.21 -11.07 1.56
N LYS A 50 7.10 -12.39 1.69
CA LYS A 50 6.06 -13.16 1.00
C LYS A 50 4.79 -13.21 1.86
N PRO A 51 3.60 -13.37 1.25
CA PRO A 51 2.34 -13.45 2.00
C PRO A 51 2.29 -14.56 3.04
N GLU A 52 3.04 -15.66 2.88
CA GLU A 52 3.09 -16.74 3.85
C GLU A 52 3.83 -16.35 5.15
N ARG A 53 4.56 -15.23 5.15
CA ARG A 53 5.33 -14.71 6.29
C ARG A 53 4.71 -13.47 6.93
N LEU A 54 3.41 -13.25 6.70
CA LEU A 54 2.71 -12.08 7.25
C LEU A 54 2.69 -12.05 8.78
N ASP A 55 2.61 -13.19 9.45
CA ASP A 55 2.65 -13.25 10.92
C ASP A 55 3.99 -12.76 11.48
N GLU A 56 5.10 -13.00 10.76
CA GLU A 56 6.41 -12.47 11.13
C GLU A 56 6.45 -10.95 10.95
N LEU A 57 5.92 -10.45 9.83
CA LEU A 57 5.83 -9.02 9.59
C LEU A 57 4.98 -8.32 10.66
N ILE A 58 3.82 -8.86 11.01
CA ILE A 58 2.95 -8.28 12.05
C ILE A 58 3.69 -8.14 13.38
N LYS A 59 4.48 -9.15 13.79
CA LYS A 59 5.31 -9.06 15.02
C LYS A 59 6.33 -7.93 14.96
N VAL A 60 6.90 -7.66 13.79
CA VAL A 60 7.79 -6.52 13.59
C VAL A 60 7.01 -5.21 13.72
N LEU A 61 5.85 -5.10 13.06
CA LEU A 61 5.01 -3.91 13.02
C LEU A 61 4.47 -3.48 14.40
N LEU A 62 4.26 -4.42 15.33
CA LEU A 62 3.86 -4.12 16.72
C LEU A 62 4.87 -3.22 17.48
N ASN A 63 6.12 -3.17 17.02
CA ASN A 63 7.14 -2.32 17.61
C ASN A 63 7.07 -0.86 17.13
N TYR A 64 6.25 -0.53 16.13
CA TYR A 64 6.11 0.83 15.62
C TYR A 64 5.01 1.61 16.34
N GLU A 65 5.11 2.93 16.33
CA GLU A 65 4.05 3.80 16.89
C GLU A 65 2.85 3.93 15.94
N GLN A 66 3.11 3.87 14.64
CA GLN A 66 2.10 3.94 13.58
C GLN A 66 2.50 3.03 12.42
N THR A 67 1.49 2.38 11.83
CA THR A 67 1.63 1.65 10.56
C THR A 67 0.79 2.33 9.48
N MET A 68 1.38 2.50 8.30
CA MET A 68 0.67 2.88 7.08
C MET A 68 0.67 1.70 6.13
N ILE A 69 -0.49 1.32 5.60
CA ILE A 69 -0.60 0.32 4.54
C ILE A 69 -0.98 1.03 3.25
N VAL A 70 -0.20 0.79 2.20
CA VAL A 70 -0.52 1.23 0.83
C VAL A 70 -0.82 0.01 -0.02
N VAL A 71 -1.96 0.00 -0.71
CA VAL A 71 -2.45 -1.20 -1.39
C VAL A 71 -3.16 -0.89 -2.71
N GLY A 72 -2.83 -1.67 -3.74
CA GLY A 72 -3.64 -1.76 -4.97
C GLY A 72 -4.72 -2.84 -4.80
N LEU A 73 -5.99 -2.44 -4.85
CA LEU A 73 -7.11 -3.35 -4.62
C LEU A 73 -7.37 -4.28 -5.81
N GLY A 74 -7.99 -5.43 -5.52
CA GLY A 74 -8.40 -6.42 -6.51
C GLY A 74 -7.45 -7.60 -6.66
N GLU A 75 -6.26 -7.53 -6.05
CA GLU A 75 -5.26 -8.60 -6.04
C GLU A 75 -5.50 -9.63 -4.91
N ASP A 76 -4.97 -10.84 -5.08
CA ASP A 76 -5.06 -11.93 -4.09
C ASP A 76 -4.43 -11.58 -2.75
N ILE A 77 -3.27 -10.93 -2.79
CA ILE A 77 -2.48 -10.56 -1.61
C ILE A 77 -3.24 -9.67 -0.63
N VAL A 78 -4.22 -8.90 -1.15
CA VAL A 78 -5.00 -7.95 -0.35
C VAL A 78 -6.03 -8.66 0.52
N ASP A 79 -6.39 -9.90 0.22
CA ASP A 79 -7.28 -10.68 1.10
C ASP A 79 -6.64 -10.93 2.47
N SER A 80 -5.30 -10.86 2.56
CA SER A 80 -4.56 -10.95 3.82
C SER A 80 -4.56 -9.65 4.64
N ILE A 81 -5.19 -8.57 4.15
CA ILE A 81 -5.23 -7.27 4.86
C ILE A 81 -5.89 -7.37 6.24
N ASN A 82 -6.84 -8.29 6.41
CA ASN A 82 -7.51 -8.54 7.69
C ASN A 82 -6.52 -8.89 8.80
N SER A 83 -5.43 -9.60 8.49
CA SER A 83 -4.41 -9.93 9.48
C SER A 83 -3.76 -8.67 10.04
N PHE A 84 -3.57 -7.62 9.25
CA PHE A 84 -3.07 -6.35 9.75
C PHE A 84 -4.14 -5.59 10.54
N LEU A 85 -5.35 -5.47 9.98
CA LEU A 85 -6.46 -4.72 10.59
C LEU A 85 -6.81 -5.22 12.00
N ASN A 86 -6.73 -6.54 12.21
CA ASN A 86 -7.09 -7.14 13.49
C ASN A 86 -5.99 -7.11 14.55
N ASN A 87 -4.73 -6.82 14.16
CA ASN A 87 -3.58 -6.93 15.06
C ASN A 87 -2.87 -5.60 15.32
N LEU A 88 -3.15 -4.54 14.55
CA LEU A 88 -2.46 -3.26 14.65
C LEU A 88 -3.43 -2.16 15.11
N GLU A 89 -3.15 -1.55 16.27
CA GLU A 89 -4.05 -0.55 16.88
C GLU A 89 -4.02 0.82 16.16
N LYS A 90 -2.87 1.20 15.58
CA LYS A 90 -2.66 2.50 14.93
C LYS A 90 -2.29 2.30 13.48
N LEU A 91 -3.31 2.08 12.67
CA LEU A 91 -3.19 1.72 11.26
C LEU A 91 -3.94 2.73 10.38
N THR A 92 -3.26 3.25 9.35
CA THR A 92 -3.87 4.03 8.28
C THR A 92 -3.76 3.27 6.97
N VAL A 93 -4.87 3.11 6.24
CA VAL A 93 -4.89 2.40 4.96
C VAL A 93 -5.11 3.38 3.80
N PHE A 94 -4.24 3.29 2.81
CA PHE A 94 -4.26 4.02 1.55
C PHE A 94 -4.52 3.02 0.42
N ALA A 95 -5.68 3.12 -0.24
CA ALA A 95 -6.13 2.13 -1.20
C ALA A 95 -6.31 2.71 -2.60
N VAL A 96 -5.82 2.00 -3.62
CA VAL A 96 -5.99 2.35 -5.03
C VAL A 96 -6.97 1.40 -5.68
N LYS A 97 -8.07 1.91 -6.24
CA LYS A 97 -9.09 1.14 -6.94
C LYS A 97 -8.65 0.83 -8.38
N PRO A 98 -8.93 -0.39 -8.89
CA PRO A 98 -8.56 -0.80 -10.23
C PRO A 98 -9.37 -0.08 -11.32
N PHE A 99 -8.95 -0.20 -12.58
CA PHE A 99 -9.75 0.30 -13.70
C PHE A 99 -11.09 -0.43 -13.80
N ARG A 100 -12.15 0.28 -14.18
CA ARG A 100 -13.50 -0.30 -14.37
C ARG A 100 -13.54 -1.40 -15.44
N ALA A 101 -12.58 -1.40 -16.37
CA ALA A 101 -12.43 -2.43 -17.38
C ALA A 101 -12.03 -3.79 -16.77
N GLU A 102 -11.36 -3.80 -15.61
CA GLU A 102 -10.89 -5.00 -14.91
C GLU A 102 -12.01 -5.60 -14.03
N LYS A 103 -13.11 -6.03 -14.66
CA LYS A 103 -14.36 -6.44 -13.98
C LYS A 103 -14.18 -7.38 -12.78
N LYS A 104 -13.26 -8.35 -12.88
CA LYS A 104 -12.95 -9.28 -11.78
C LYS A 104 -12.29 -8.57 -10.59
N LYS A 105 -11.30 -7.71 -10.85
CA LYS A 105 -10.61 -6.92 -9.82
C LYS A 105 -11.55 -5.93 -9.16
N VAL A 106 -12.42 -5.26 -9.92
CA VAL A 106 -13.43 -4.32 -9.37
C VAL A 106 -14.33 -5.02 -8.34
N LYS A 107 -14.93 -6.15 -8.72
CA LYS A 107 -15.80 -6.92 -7.81
C LYS A 107 -15.08 -7.36 -6.53
N ARG A 108 -13.78 -7.67 -6.63
CA ARG A 108 -12.98 -8.04 -5.47
C ARG A 108 -12.61 -6.82 -4.63
N ALA A 109 -12.19 -5.73 -5.26
CA ALA A 109 -11.86 -4.46 -4.62
C ALA A 109 -13.04 -3.94 -3.77
N GLU A 110 -14.28 -4.08 -4.25
CA GLU A 110 -15.48 -3.74 -3.48
C GLU A 110 -15.62 -4.56 -2.20
N LYS A 111 -15.29 -5.86 -2.23
CA LYS A 111 -15.30 -6.72 -1.04
C LYS A 111 -14.19 -6.33 -0.08
N GLN A 112 -12.99 -6.09 -0.61
CA GLN A 112 -11.82 -5.70 0.18
C GLN A 112 -12.04 -4.35 0.86
N LEU A 113 -12.62 -3.36 0.18
CA LEU A 113 -12.98 -2.07 0.78
C LEU A 113 -13.96 -2.22 1.94
N LYS A 114 -14.96 -3.09 1.81
CA LYS A 114 -15.90 -3.36 2.91
C LYS A 114 -15.21 -3.97 4.13
N LEU A 115 -14.20 -4.81 3.90
CA LEU A 115 -13.41 -5.41 4.98
C LEU A 115 -12.46 -4.39 5.64
N ILE A 116 -11.85 -3.52 4.84
CA ILE A 116 -10.95 -2.46 5.31
C ILE A 116 -11.71 -1.43 6.15
N GLY A 117 -12.95 -1.09 5.76
CA GLY A 117 -13.72 -0.04 6.41
C GLY A 117 -13.16 1.33 6.07
N GLU A 118 -12.71 2.08 7.08
CA GLU A 118 -12.20 3.45 6.88
C GLU A 118 -10.82 3.43 6.23
N CYS A 119 -10.72 4.05 5.05
CA CYS A 119 -9.46 4.21 4.33
C CYS A 119 -9.51 5.42 3.39
N VAL A 120 -8.34 5.94 3.03
CA VAL A 120 -8.21 6.95 1.99
C VAL A 120 -8.13 6.23 0.64
N THR A 121 -8.96 6.62 -0.32
CA THR A 121 -9.06 5.91 -1.61
C THR A 121 -8.79 6.80 -2.80
N TRP A 122 -8.06 6.26 -3.78
CA TRP A 122 -7.88 6.83 -5.11
C TRP A 122 -8.43 5.89 -6.17
N ASP A 123 -8.91 6.43 -7.29
CA ASP A 123 -9.54 5.66 -8.36
C ASP A 123 -8.76 5.81 -9.68
N LEU A 124 -8.22 4.69 -10.19
CA LEU A 124 -7.48 4.69 -11.46
C LEU A 124 -8.34 5.16 -12.64
N ASN A 125 -9.67 5.08 -12.56
CA ASN A 125 -10.55 5.58 -13.61
C ASN A 125 -10.41 7.09 -13.84
N VAL A 126 -9.91 7.85 -12.87
CA VAL A 126 -9.59 9.29 -13.05
C VAL A 126 -8.61 9.49 -14.21
N LEU A 127 -7.68 8.55 -14.43
CA LEU A 127 -6.70 8.62 -15.53
C LEU A 127 -7.35 8.55 -16.92
N LEU A 128 -8.53 7.95 -17.04
CA LEU A 128 -9.28 7.92 -18.30
C LEU A 128 -9.77 9.31 -18.71
N GLU A 129 -9.90 10.22 -17.74
CA GLU A 129 -10.35 11.59 -17.95
C GLU A 129 -9.17 12.57 -18.01
N THR A 130 -8.20 12.41 -17.12
CA THR A 130 -7.08 13.35 -16.96
C THR A 130 -5.92 13.08 -17.91
N MET A 131 -5.71 11.82 -18.34
CA MET A 131 -4.61 11.42 -19.21
C MET A 131 -5.05 10.44 -20.33
N PRO A 132 -6.14 10.73 -21.08
CA PRO A 132 -6.75 9.76 -22.01
C PRO A 132 -5.83 9.30 -23.16
N ASN A 133 -4.83 10.10 -23.51
CA ASN A 133 -3.93 9.85 -24.65
C ASN A 133 -2.53 9.40 -24.21
N ALA A 134 -2.26 9.32 -22.90
CA ALA A 134 -0.94 8.93 -22.40
C ALA A 134 -0.75 7.41 -22.45
N PRO A 135 0.49 6.91 -22.66
CA PRO A 135 0.79 5.52 -22.42
C PRO A 135 0.42 5.13 -20.99
N ILE A 136 -0.20 3.95 -20.82
CA ILE A 136 -0.76 3.51 -19.54
C ILE A 136 0.27 3.52 -18.40
N GLY A 137 1.51 3.12 -18.68
CA GLY A 137 2.61 3.15 -17.70
C GLY A 137 2.92 4.57 -17.23
N THR A 138 3.03 5.52 -18.15
CA THR A 138 3.25 6.94 -17.82
C THR A 138 2.11 7.54 -17.02
N ALA A 139 0.86 7.20 -17.36
CA ALA A 139 -0.31 7.66 -16.61
C ALA A 139 -0.33 7.10 -15.18
N ILE A 140 -0.02 5.82 -15.01
CA ILE A 140 0.07 5.17 -13.69
C ILE A 140 1.22 5.76 -12.87
N ASP A 141 2.38 6.01 -13.47
CA ASP A 141 3.52 6.61 -12.75
C ASP A 141 3.20 8.01 -12.24
N ALA A 142 2.56 8.85 -13.07
CA ALA A 142 2.09 10.17 -12.66
C ALA A 142 1.04 10.11 -11.54
N PHE A 143 0.15 9.12 -11.58
CA PHE A 143 -0.84 8.87 -10.54
C PHE A 143 -0.20 8.47 -9.21
N ASP A 144 0.76 7.54 -9.24
CA ASP A 144 1.50 7.10 -8.07
C ASP A 144 2.27 8.29 -7.44
N ASP A 145 2.75 9.26 -8.25
CA ASP A 145 3.39 10.50 -7.76
C ASP A 145 2.40 11.46 -7.10
N GLU A 146 1.19 11.58 -7.64
CA GLU A 146 0.12 12.38 -7.04
C GLU A 146 -0.31 11.80 -5.68
N ILE A 147 -0.55 10.49 -5.61
CA ILE A 147 -0.86 9.80 -4.36
C ILE A 147 0.26 10.01 -3.34
N THR A 148 1.52 9.86 -3.77
CA THR A 148 2.69 10.09 -2.91
C THR A 148 2.65 11.50 -2.32
N LYS A 149 2.37 12.54 -3.12
CA LYS A 149 2.26 13.94 -2.64
C LYS A 149 1.15 14.12 -1.62
N GLU A 150 0.01 13.44 -1.79
CA GLU A 150 -1.10 13.50 -0.85
C GLU A 150 -0.77 12.76 0.46
N ILE A 151 -0.21 11.55 0.40
CA ILE A 151 0.20 10.79 1.59
C ILE A 151 1.19 11.59 2.44
N LYS A 152 2.13 12.33 1.82
CA LYS A 152 3.08 13.20 2.53
C LYS A 152 2.40 14.22 3.46
N LYS A 153 1.18 14.65 3.15
CA LYS A 153 0.42 15.57 4.01
C LYS A 153 -0.05 14.89 5.29
N TYR A 154 -0.40 13.61 5.23
CA TYR A 154 -0.79 12.82 6.40
C TYR A 154 0.39 12.58 7.35
N VAL A 155 1.59 12.35 6.79
CA VAL A 155 2.78 12.08 7.60
C VAL A 155 3.34 13.32 8.29
N LYS A 156 3.15 14.52 7.70
CA LYS A 156 3.60 15.78 8.31
C LYS A 156 2.71 16.30 9.43
N LEU A 157 1.52 15.73 9.61
CA LEU A 157 0.51 16.17 10.59
C LEU A 157 0.46 15.28 11.84
N GLY A 158 1.12 14.12 11.84
CA GLY A 158 1.28 13.22 12.99
C GLY A 158 2.62 13.40 13.68
#